data_AF-A0A835GIS3-F1
#
_entry.id   AF-A0A835GIS3-F1
#
_cell.length_a   1.000
_cell.length_b   1.000
_cell.length_c   1.000
_cell.angle_alpha   90.00
_cell.angle_beta   90.00
_cell.angle_gamma   90.00
#
_symmetry.space_group_name_H-M   'P 1'
#
loop_
_entity.id
_entity.type
_entity.pdbx_description
1 polymer ?
#
loop_
_entity_poly.entity_id
_entity_poly.type
_entity_poly.pdbx_seq_one_letter_code
_entity_poly.pdbx_strand_id
1 'polypeptide(L)'
;MDATTYIKMPSMTVWKFAERPNYVTHVDKIFPYSEVPYLGEFQLVKIPLQDSIPHVDYWGEGRIETDVGVRGFKNCYNVNHQYQLVSSGSDRDRKVPNRIPVHSYTNCDTSAYIKNDSVTTVTVAGPNIHNSSKDIARIVSRDGKVIVFGVTGESPQIEELKEELKKKSLLPSVNATLPSELQGLTQYDSHVSFLNPILLKEEFYKNVVNGNFELATEMAIVFADGGFSDVIKETVTRLIDSVPRNVMSLAYQLWHGGADNIVRNCFPSPFELIFNGDNVKIINKGYLQPLKLDVNLDSYKDRLAWGDNICECDSTRLSWKILPVWENGGVTFKIYSNEYNMYLKLDANVDNIGDRQVWGSTNSNESRHEYYLEPYLKNDVLVFFIINKRYRQGLKLDVSKDKYGDRLLWGHNGSVYNEYERFRWIISKF
;
A
#
# COMPACT_ATOMS: atom_id res chain seq x y z
N MET A 1 -15.19 -16.19 30.98
CA MET A 1 -15.10 -17.42 31.79
C MET A 1 -13.67 -17.90 31.69
N ASP A 2 -12.92 -17.71 32.78
CA ASP A 2 -11.56 -18.22 32.93
C ASP A 2 -11.56 -19.74 32.97
N ALA A 3 -10.79 -20.34 32.06
CA ALA A 3 -10.34 -21.72 32.15
C ALA A 3 -8.97 -21.81 31.47
N THR A 4 -7.96 -21.20 32.08
CA THR A 4 -6.56 -21.62 31.87
C THR A 4 -6.45 -23.05 32.39
N THR A 5 -6.79 -24.01 31.53
CA THR A 5 -6.44 -25.41 31.72
C THR A 5 -4.91 -25.42 31.78
N TYR A 6 -4.35 -25.56 32.97
CA TYR A 6 -2.92 -25.82 33.14
C TYR A 6 -2.64 -27.15 32.42
N ILE A 7 -2.20 -27.08 31.17
CA ILE A 7 -1.66 -28.23 30.46
C ILE A 7 -0.46 -28.67 31.28
N LYS A 8 -0.61 -29.80 31.98
CA LYS A 8 0.46 -30.37 32.80
C LYS A 8 1.55 -30.83 31.85
N MET A 9 2.57 -30.01 31.70
CA MET A 9 3.68 -30.30 30.79
C MET A 9 4.38 -31.59 31.20
N PRO A 10 4.76 -32.45 30.22
CA PRO A 10 5.55 -33.64 30.52
C PRO A 10 6.83 -33.26 31.26
N SER A 11 7.20 -34.07 32.24
CA SER A 11 8.51 -33.92 32.88
C SER A 11 9.62 -34.34 31.92
N MET A 12 10.85 -33.88 32.17
CA MET A 12 12.03 -34.33 31.42
C MET A 12 12.11 -35.86 31.37
N THR A 13 11.76 -36.55 32.46
CA THR A 13 11.77 -38.03 32.52
C THR A 13 10.78 -38.62 31.54
N VAL A 14 9.53 -38.16 31.52
CA VAL A 14 8.51 -38.64 30.58
C VAL A 14 8.98 -38.41 29.14
N TRP A 15 9.50 -37.22 28.86
CA TRP A 15 9.98 -36.87 27.52
C TRP A 15 11.18 -37.72 27.07
N LYS A 16 12.13 -38.01 27.96
CA LYS A 16 13.31 -38.85 27.65
C LYS A 16 12.93 -40.26 27.22
N PHE A 17 11.89 -40.84 27.81
CA PHE A 17 11.41 -42.19 27.52
C PHE A 17 10.32 -42.26 26.45
N ALA A 18 9.84 -41.12 25.96
CA ALA A 18 8.90 -41.09 24.86
C ALA A 18 9.51 -41.64 23.57
N GLU A 19 8.66 -42.20 22.71
CA GLU A 19 9.09 -42.69 21.40
C GLU A 19 9.60 -41.56 20.51
N ARG A 20 10.54 -41.91 19.63
CA ARG A 20 11.08 -40.98 18.62
C ARG A 20 9.99 -40.44 17.68
N PRO A 21 10.21 -39.28 17.05
CA PRO A 21 9.29 -38.75 16.05
C PRO A 21 9.04 -39.73 14.91
N ASN A 22 7.85 -39.64 14.34
CA ASN A 22 7.45 -40.46 13.19
C ASN A 22 7.92 -39.83 11.88
N TYR A 23 9.14 -40.16 11.45
CA TYR A 23 9.71 -39.72 10.17
C TYR A 23 9.27 -40.58 8.96
N VAL A 24 8.29 -41.47 9.14
CA VAL A 24 7.59 -42.09 7.99
C VAL A 24 6.54 -41.12 7.43
N THR A 25 5.90 -40.35 8.33
CA THR A 25 4.86 -39.36 7.98
C THR A 25 5.40 -37.93 7.92
N HIS A 26 6.58 -37.67 8.49
CA HIS A 26 7.26 -36.37 8.52
C HIS A 26 8.60 -36.41 7.80
N VAL A 27 9.04 -35.26 7.28
CA VAL A 27 10.37 -35.13 6.67
C VAL A 27 11.40 -34.94 7.78
N ASP A 28 12.40 -35.82 7.84
CA ASP A 28 13.52 -35.71 8.78
C ASP A 28 14.46 -34.56 8.35
N LYS A 29 14.62 -33.54 9.19
CA LYS A 29 15.46 -32.39 8.91
C LYS A 29 16.88 -32.63 9.41
N ILE A 30 17.85 -31.94 8.83
CA ILE A 30 19.28 -32.19 9.07
C ILE A 30 19.73 -31.77 10.49
N PHE A 31 19.02 -30.83 11.14
CA PHE A 31 19.37 -30.32 12.47
C PHE A 31 18.20 -30.37 13.46
N PRO A 32 17.63 -31.56 13.77
CA PRO A 32 16.48 -31.68 14.65
C PRO A 32 16.93 -31.78 16.12
N TYR A 33 16.25 -31.07 17.02
CA TYR A 33 16.47 -31.15 18.47
C TYR A 33 15.36 -31.95 19.18
N SER A 34 14.78 -32.89 18.44
CA SER A 34 13.70 -33.78 18.89
C SER A 34 14.18 -34.92 19.76
N GLU A 35 15.44 -35.34 19.64
CA GLU A 35 16.01 -36.45 20.41
C GLU A 35 16.96 -35.99 21.53
N VAL A 36 17.25 -34.69 21.58
CA VAL A 36 18.32 -34.12 22.41
C VAL A 36 17.71 -33.19 23.49
N PRO A 37 17.94 -33.44 24.79
CA PRO A 37 17.53 -32.52 25.85
C PRO A 37 18.43 -31.27 25.92
N TYR A 38 17.90 -30.16 26.47
CA TYR A 38 18.64 -28.91 26.65
C TYR A 38 19.60 -28.94 27.86
N LEU A 39 20.81 -28.37 27.65
CA LEU A 39 21.97 -28.15 28.54
C LEU A 39 22.51 -29.34 29.38
N GLY A 40 23.63 -29.91 28.91
CA GLY A 40 24.50 -30.79 29.69
C GLY A 40 25.45 -31.66 28.87
N GLU A 41 25.02 -32.15 27.70
CA GLU A 41 25.78 -33.21 26.99
C GLU A 41 25.83 -33.12 25.46
N PHE A 42 25.29 -32.07 24.82
CA PHE A 42 25.29 -31.98 23.35
C PHE A 42 25.65 -30.59 22.84
N GLN A 43 26.63 -30.52 21.95
CA GLN A 43 27.00 -29.32 21.21
C GLN A 43 25.79 -28.86 20.38
N LEU A 44 25.37 -27.60 20.59
CA LEU A 44 24.35 -26.90 19.82
C LEU A 44 24.81 -26.78 18.37
N VAL A 45 24.42 -27.71 17.49
CA VAL A 45 24.65 -27.58 16.05
C VAL A 45 23.62 -26.61 15.50
N LYS A 46 23.92 -25.30 15.61
CA LYS A 46 23.14 -24.24 14.95
C LYS A 46 22.78 -24.68 13.54
N ILE A 47 21.53 -24.45 13.13
CA ILE A 47 21.15 -24.65 11.74
C ILE A 47 22.14 -23.81 10.90
N PRO A 48 22.83 -24.40 9.92
CA PRO A 48 23.96 -23.78 9.22
C PRO A 48 23.64 -22.37 8.76
N LEU A 49 24.58 -21.47 9.01
CA LEU A 49 24.41 -20.03 8.86
C LEU A 49 24.21 -19.54 7.42
N GLN A 50 24.41 -20.43 6.43
CA GLN A 50 24.40 -20.12 5.01
C GLN A 50 23.05 -20.43 4.33
N ASP A 51 22.20 -21.26 4.92
CA ASP A 51 20.95 -21.69 4.28
C ASP A 51 19.74 -20.93 4.82
N SER A 52 18.84 -20.53 3.92
CA SER A 52 17.51 -20.05 4.31
C SER A 52 16.68 -21.22 4.79
N ILE A 53 15.99 -21.05 5.92
CA ILE A 53 15.08 -22.04 6.48
C ILE A 53 13.71 -21.86 5.82
N PRO A 54 13.19 -22.86 5.08
CA PRO A 54 11.95 -22.67 4.32
C PRO A 54 10.72 -22.44 5.19
N HIS A 55 10.61 -23.16 6.31
CA HIS A 55 9.40 -23.18 7.13
C HIS A 55 9.69 -23.50 8.60
N VAL A 56 9.28 -22.57 9.48
CA VAL A 56 9.22 -22.75 10.93
C VAL A 56 7.77 -22.62 11.40
N ASP A 57 7.29 -23.59 12.19
CA ASP A 57 5.94 -23.61 12.76
C ASP A 57 6.01 -23.40 14.27
N TYR A 58 5.50 -22.28 14.77
CA TYR A 58 5.46 -21.95 16.19
C TYR A 58 4.32 -22.68 16.89
N TRP A 59 4.69 -23.31 18.01
CA TRP A 59 3.83 -24.20 18.78
C TRP A 59 3.32 -25.41 18.00
N GLY A 60 3.97 -25.70 16.86
CA GLY A 60 3.69 -26.85 16.02
C GLY A 60 4.11 -28.17 16.70
N GLU A 61 3.46 -29.24 16.27
CA GLU A 61 3.71 -30.61 16.73
C GLU A 61 3.96 -31.57 15.55
N GLY A 62 4.27 -31.03 14.36
CA GLY A 62 4.17 -31.76 13.10
C GLY A 62 2.73 -31.78 12.57
N ARG A 63 2.51 -32.54 11.48
CA ARG A 63 1.17 -32.68 10.90
C ARG A 63 0.38 -33.72 11.68
N ILE A 64 -0.78 -33.29 12.16
CA ILE A 64 -1.69 -34.12 12.93
C ILE A 64 -3.01 -34.20 12.19
N GLU A 65 -3.47 -35.42 11.95
CA GLU A 65 -4.76 -35.72 11.32
C GLU A 65 -5.62 -36.46 12.35
N THR A 66 -6.80 -35.91 12.62
CA THR A 66 -7.79 -36.44 13.58
C THR A 66 -9.19 -36.31 13.00
N ASP A 67 -10.19 -36.92 13.66
CA ASP A 67 -11.60 -36.77 13.29
C ASP A 67 -12.09 -35.30 13.38
N VAL A 68 -11.43 -34.47 14.20
CA VAL A 68 -11.73 -33.04 14.36
C VAL A 68 -11.16 -32.21 13.19
N GLY A 69 -10.18 -32.75 12.45
CA GLY A 69 -9.55 -32.08 11.32
C GLY A 69 -8.03 -32.22 11.29
N VAL A 70 -7.44 -31.42 10.42
CA VAL A 70 -6.00 -31.42 10.10
C VAL A 70 -5.36 -30.12 10.59
N ARG A 71 -4.21 -30.26 11.27
CA ARG A 71 -3.34 -29.13 11.65
C ARG A 71 -1.86 -29.45 11.45
N GLY A 72 -1.03 -28.40 11.42
CA GLY A 72 0.43 -28.51 11.35
C GLY A 72 0.95 -29.05 10.02
N PHE A 73 2.27 -29.19 9.93
CA PHE A 73 2.95 -29.41 8.65
C PHE A 73 3.97 -30.56 8.72
N LYS A 74 4.12 -31.28 7.60
CA LYS A 74 5.05 -32.42 7.49
C LYS A 74 6.52 -32.00 7.35
N ASN A 75 6.77 -30.80 6.81
CA ASN A 75 8.09 -30.40 6.30
C ASN A 75 8.60 -29.07 6.91
N CYS A 76 8.41 -28.87 8.21
CA CYS A 76 8.86 -27.68 8.94
C CYS A 76 9.78 -28.06 10.11
N TYR A 77 10.44 -27.05 10.69
CA TYR A 77 10.93 -27.10 12.07
C TYR A 77 9.81 -26.63 13.01
N ASN A 78 9.62 -27.31 14.14
CA ASN A 78 8.54 -27.01 15.10
C ASN A 78 9.11 -26.34 16.36
N VAL A 79 8.83 -25.04 16.57
CA VAL A 79 9.23 -24.37 17.82
C VAL A 79 8.25 -24.76 18.92
N ASN A 80 8.75 -25.37 19.99
CA ASN A 80 7.88 -25.79 21.09
C ASN A 80 8.65 -25.91 22.41
N HIS A 81 7.92 -26.11 23.51
CA HIS A 81 8.53 -26.34 24.82
C HIS A 81 9.50 -27.54 24.77
N GLN A 82 10.61 -27.42 25.51
CA GLN A 82 11.70 -28.40 25.54
C GLN A 82 11.32 -29.83 25.97
N TYR A 83 10.13 -30.04 26.53
CA TYR A 83 9.60 -31.36 26.87
C TYR A 83 8.23 -31.65 26.24
N GLN A 84 7.83 -30.88 25.23
CA GLN A 84 6.58 -31.14 24.52
C GLN A 84 6.61 -32.51 23.83
N LEU A 85 5.51 -33.24 23.98
CA LEU A 85 5.15 -34.43 23.22
C LEU A 85 3.96 -34.10 22.32
N VAL A 86 3.78 -34.87 21.25
CA VAL A 86 2.62 -34.74 20.37
C VAL A 86 1.35 -34.98 21.18
N SER A 87 0.41 -34.03 21.13
CA SER A 87 -0.75 -34.01 22.03
C SER A 87 -1.94 -34.86 21.55
N SER A 88 -2.00 -35.22 20.27
CA SER A 88 -3.15 -35.90 19.66
C SER A 88 -2.79 -36.62 18.35
N GLY A 89 -3.75 -37.37 17.80
CA GLY A 89 -3.58 -38.14 16.56
C GLY A 89 -2.81 -39.44 16.77
N SER A 90 -2.41 -40.06 15.66
CA SER A 90 -1.68 -41.35 15.65
C SER A 90 -0.30 -41.29 16.29
N ASP A 91 0.28 -40.09 16.35
CA ASP A 91 1.63 -39.86 16.89
C ASP A 91 1.60 -39.36 18.34
N ARG A 92 0.44 -39.38 19.01
CA ARG A 92 0.28 -38.94 20.40
C ARG A 92 1.33 -39.58 21.33
N ASP A 93 1.84 -38.77 22.25
CA ASP A 93 2.87 -39.12 23.24
C ASP A 93 4.27 -39.43 22.65
N ARG A 94 4.46 -39.32 21.33
CA ARG A 94 5.80 -39.29 20.70
C ARG A 94 6.45 -37.92 20.88
N LYS A 95 7.78 -37.87 20.75
CA LYS A 95 8.52 -36.60 20.65
C LYS A 95 8.12 -35.85 19.37
N VAL A 96 8.03 -34.52 19.48
CA VAL A 96 7.68 -33.64 18.34
C VAL A 96 8.75 -33.72 17.24
N PRO A 97 8.39 -33.92 15.95
CA PRO A 97 9.34 -33.96 14.83
C PRO A 97 10.03 -32.61 14.60
N ASN A 98 11.32 -32.64 14.26
CA ASN A 98 12.15 -31.46 13.95
C ASN A 98 12.01 -30.31 14.96
N ARG A 99 11.92 -30.64 16.24
CA ARG A 99 11.63 -29.65 17.28
C ARG A 99 12.80 -28.69 17.44
N ILE A 100 12.50 -27.41 17.64
CA ILE A 100 13.40 -26.38 18.15
C ILE A 100 12.93 -26.03 19.58
N PRO A 101 13.67 -26.42 20.63
CA PRO A 101 13.21 -26.30 22.00
C PRO A 101 13.35 -24.87 22.52
N VAL A 102 12.28 -24.36 23.12
CA VAL A 102 12.30 -23.12 23.93
C VAL A 102 12.03 -23.44 25.40
N HIS A 103 12.46 -22.52 26.27
CA HIS A 103 12.41 -22.73 27.72
C HIS A 103 10.98 -22.80 28.25
N SER A 104 10.10 -21.90 27.82
CA SER A 104 8.69 -21.88 28.21
C SER A 104 7.83 -21.21 27.15
N TYR A 105 6.50 -21.34 27.29
CA TYR A 105 5.55 -20.60 26.47
C TYR A 105 5.63 -19.08 26.67
N THR A 106 6.25 -18.61 27.74
CA THR A 106 6.43 -17.19 28.08
C THR A 106 7.83 -16.66 27.81
N ASN A 107 8.79 -17.56 27.54
CA ASN A 107 10.16 -17.26 27.21
C ASN A 107 10.53 -18.00 25.92
N CYS A 108 10.05 -17.44 24.80
CA CYS A 108 10.27 -17.96 23.46
C CYS A 108 11.48 -17.26 22.85
N ASP A 109 12.66 -17.88 22.97
CA ASP A 109 13.90 -17.41 22.36
C ASP A 109 14.55 -18.56 21.58
N THR A 110 14.59 -18.41 20.25
CA THR A 110 15.24 -19.39 19.37
C THR A 110 16.61 -18.96 18.89
N SER A 111 17.20 -17.87 19.43
CA SER A 111 18.46 -17.28 18.96
C SER A 111 19.67 -18.22 19.03
N ALA A 112 19.62 -19.21 19.93
CA ALA A 112 20.61 -20.26 20.02
C ALA A 112 20.61 -21.21 18.80
N TYR A 113 19.51 -21.26 18.04
CA TYR A 113 19.27 -22.24 16.98
C TYR A 113 19.05 -21.61 15.60
N ILE A 114 18.28 -20.52 15.56
CA ILE A 114 17.80 -19.87 14.34
C ILE A 114 18.38 -18.46 14.26
N LYS A 115 19.10 -18.21 13.16
CA LYS A 115 19.67 -16.89 12.83
C LYS A 115 18.56 -15.88 12.53
N ASN A 116 18.81 -14.62 12.85
CA ASN A 116 17.94 -13.53 12.43
C ASN A 116 17.79 -13.52 10.90
N ASP A 117 16.62 -13.10 10.42
CA ASP A 117 16.36 -12.87 8.99
C ASP A 117 16.64 -14.09 8.09
N SER A 118 16.43 -15.31 8.59
CA SER A 118 16.79 -16.55 7.88
C SER A 118 15.59 -17.39 7.43
N VAL A 119 14.38 -17.09 7.90
CA VAL A 119 13.19 -17.92 7.67
C VAL A 119 12.28 -17.32 6.61
N THR A 120 11.96 -18.11 5.58
CA THR A 120 11.05 -17.68 4.50
C THR A 120 9.58 -17.70 4.91
N THR A 121 9.14 -18.76 5.61
CA THR A 121 7.75 -18.93 6.04
C THR A 121 7.71 -19.22 7.53
N VAL A 122 7.01 -18.37 8.28
CA VAL A 122 6.68 -18.66 9.68
C VAL A 122 5.18 -18.91 9.78
N THR A 123 4.79 -19.99 10.44
CA THR A 123 3.38 -20.25 10.76
C THR A 123 3.19 -20.29 12.26
N VAL A 124 2.00 -19.93 12.72
CA VAL A 124 1.60 -20.05 14.12
C VAL A 124 0.09 -20.28 14.17
N ALA A 125 -0.37 -21.09 15.12
CA ALA A 125 -1.79 -21.38 15.28
C ALA A 125 -2.32 -20.93 16.64
N GLY A 126 -3.51 -20.33 16.62
CA GLY A 126 -4.26 -19.97 17.82
C GLY A 126 -3.70 -18.77 18.60
N PRO A 127 -4.16 -18.54 19.83
CA PRO A 127 -3.91 -17.31 20.59
C PRO A 127 -2.52 -17.22 21.25
N ASN A 128 -1.65 -18.23 21.08
CA ASN A 128 -0.35 -18.33 21.77
C ASN A 128 0.76 -17.42 21.17
N ILE A 129 0.37 -16.36 20.46
CA ILE A 129 1.27 -15.53 19.66
C ILE A 129 2.06 -14.55 20.52
N HIS A 130 1.42 -13.96 21.54
CA HIS A 130 1.97 -12.87 22.38
C HIS A 130 3.41 -13.09 22.79
N ASN A 131 3.71 -14.27 23.33
CA ASN A 131 5.03 -14.54 23.89
C ASN A 131 6.10 -14.90 22.85
N SER A 132 5.73 -14.96 21.57
CA SER A 132 6.59 -15.33 20.44
C SER A 132 6.73 -14.24 19.38
N SER A 133 5.95 -13.15 19.43
CA SER A 133 5.92 -12.09 18.40
C SER A 133 7.30 -11.53 18.07
N LYS A 134 8.11 -11.23 19.10
CA LYS A 134 9.46 -10.69 18.93
C LYS A 134 10.42 -11.69 18.28
N ASP A 135 10.31 -12.97 18.63
CA ASP A 135 11.17 -14.01 18.07
C ASP A 135 10.77 -14.35 16.64
N ILE A 136 9.46 -14.41 16.35
CA ILE A 136 8.90 -14.53 15.00
C ILE A 136 9.43 -13.40 14.10
N ALA A 137 9.29 -12.15 14.54
CA ALA A 137 9.76 -10.99 13.81
C ALA A 137 11.29 -10.96 13.65
N ARG A 138 12.04 -11.50 14.61
CA ARG A 138 13.51 -11.61 14.54
C ARG A 138 13.95 -12.59 13.46
N ILE A 139 13.30 -13.75 13.34
CA ILE A 139 13.76 -14.83 12.44
C ILE A 139 13.25 -14.71 11.01
N VAL A 140 12.06 -14.13 10.81
CA VAL A 140 11.48 -14.00 9.47
C VAL A 140 12.37 -13.10 8.61
N SER A 141 12.70 -13.55 7.40
CA SER A 141 13.47 -12.76 6.44
C SER A 141 12.62 -11.61 5.91
N ARG A 142 13.28 -10.55 5.41
CA ARG A 142 12.60 -9.39 4.77
C ARG A 142 11.64 -9.78 3.66
N ASP A 143 11.99 -10.80 2.86
CA ASP A 143 11.15 -11.31 1.77
C ASP A 143 10.21 -12.44 2.22
N GLY A 144 10.20 -12.75 3.51
CA GLY A 144 9.42 -13.83 4.10
C GLY A 144 7.96 -13.47 4.31
N LYS A 145 7.23 -14.41 4.92
CA LYS A 145 5.82 -14.26 5.28
C LYS A 145 5.54 -14.93 6.62
N VAL A 146 4.58 -14.38 7.35
CA VAL A 146 4.08 -14.96 8.60
C VAL A 146 2.59 -15.25 8.46
N ILE A 147 2.14 -16.48 8.68
CA ILE A 147 0.73 -16.85 8.60
C ILE A 147 0.25 -17.28 9.98
N VAL A 148 -0.81 -16.63 10.45
CA VAL A 148 -1.45 -16.93 11.72
C VAL A 148 -2.79 -17.59 11.47
N PHE A 149 -2.95 -18.85 11.86
CA PHE A 149 -4.19 -19.62 11.68
C PHE A 149 -5.11 -19.54 12.90
N GLY A 150 -6.42 -19.56 12.66
CA GLY A 150 -7.45 -19.65 13.69
C GLY A 150 -7.69 -18.35 14.48
N VAL A 151 -7.36 -17.21 13.87
CA VAL A 151 -7.61 -15.88 14.45
C VAL A 151 -8.24 -14.95 13.41
N THR A 152 -8.94 -13.93 13.89
CA THR A 152 -9.38 -12.79 13.10
C THR A 152 -8.43 -11.61 13.32
N GLY A 153 -8.42 -10.64 12.40
CA GLY A 153 -7.46 -9.53 12.39
C GLY A 153 -7.53 -8.55 13.56
N GLU A 154 -8.53 -8.65 14.44
CA GLU A 154 -8.83 -7.65 15.48
C GLU A 154 -8.49 -8.12 16.91
N SER A 155 -7.65 -9.16 17.06
CA SER A 155 -7.29 -9.66 18.40
C SER A 155 -6.08 -8.93 18.99
N PRO A 156 -6.02 -8.70 20.33
CA PRO A 156 -4.84 -8.10 20.96
C PRO A 156 -3.53 -8.85 20.67
N GLN A 157 -3.62 -10.17 20.45
CA GLN A 157 -2.52 -11.05 20.03
C GLN A 157 -1.93 -10.63 18.68
N ILE A 158 -2.81 -10.26 17.75
CA ILE A 158 -2.45 -9.87 16.39
C ILE A 158 -1.84 -8.47 16.37
N GLU A 159 -2.33 -7.54 17.20
CA GLU A 159 -1.78 -6.18 17.26
C GLU A 159 -0.32 -6.15 17.70
N GLU A 160 0.08 -6.95 18.70
CA GLU A 160 1.49 -7.03 19.11
C GLU A 160 2.38 -7.58 17.99
N LEU A 161 1.93 -8.63 17.30
CA LEU A 161 2.65 -9.18 16.16
C LEU A 161 2.73 -8.21 14.99
N LYS A 162 1.64 -7.47 14.72
CA LYS A 162 1.55 -6.44 13.70
C LYS A 162 2.58 -5.34 13.93
N GLU A 163 2.72 -4.85 15.15
CA GLU A 163 3.71 -3.82 15.49
C GLU A 163 5.16 -4.30 15.30
N GLU A 164 5.47 -5.55 15.65
CA GLU A 164 6.82 -6.11 15.42
C GLU A 164 7.09 -6.38 13.93
N LEU A 165 6.12 -6.91 13.19
CA LEU A 165 6.26 -7.23 11.77
C LEU A 165 6.21 -6.01 10.85
N LYS A 166 5.55 -4.93 11.25
CA LYS A 166 5.59 -3.63 10.56
C LYS A 166 7.01 -3.08 10.47
N LYS A 167 7.87 -3.32 11.47
CA LYS A 167 9.30 -2.97 11.45
C LYS A 167 10.10 -3.76 10.39
N LYS A 168 9.55 -4.87 9.91
CA LYS A 168 10.06 -5.69 8.80
C LYS A 168 9.33 -5.44 7.49
N SER A 169 8.43 -4.44 7.46
CA SER A 169 7.58 -4.10 6.31
C SER A 169 6.64 -5.23 5.90
N LEU A 170 6.26 -6.08 6.84
CA LEU A 170 5.26 -7.11 6.64
C LEU A 170 3.93 -6.60 7.19
N LEU A 171 2.94 -6.46 6.32
CA LEU A 171 1.61 -5.92 6.65
C LEU A 171 0.56 -7.03 6.70
N PRO A 172 -0.43 -6.91 7.60
CA PRO A 172 -1.52 -7.87 7.69
C PRO A 172 -2.43 -7.82 6.46
N SER A 173 -2.86 -8.98 6.00
CA SER A 173 -3.87 -9.21 4.97
C SER A 173 -4.73 -10.39 5.41
N VAL A 174 -6.01 -10.11 5.66
CA VAL A 174 -6.96 -11.08 6.22
C VAL A 174 -7.40 -12.03 5.13
N ASN A 175 -7.31 -13.34 5.40
CA ASN A 175 -7.72 -14.41 4.49
C ASN A 175 -7.09 -14.32 3.08
N ALA A 176 -5.85 -13.80 2.99
CA ALA A 176 -5.10 -13.79 1.75
C ALA A 176 -4.96 -15.21 1.17
N THR A 177 -4.97 -15.35 -0.15
CA THR A 177 -4.82 -16.66 -0.79
C THR A 177 -3.49 -17.29 -0.42
N LEU A 178 -3.54 -18.44 0.27
CA LEU A 178 -2.34 -19.15 0.70
C LEU A 178 -1.76 -20.01 -0.43
N PRO A 179 -0.43 -20.17 -0.49
CA PRO A 179 0.22 -21.17 -1.33
C PRO A 179 -0.26 -22.60 -1.02
N SER A 180 -0.20 -23.50 -2.00
CA SER A 180 -0.68 -24.88 -1.89
C SER A 180 -0.11 -25.65 -0.69
N GLU A 181 1.14 -25.40 -0.32
CA GLU A 181 1.82 -26.04 0.80
C GLU A 181 1.29 -25.61 2.17
N LEU A 182 0.58 -24.48 2.25
CA LEU A 182 -0.05 -23.97 3.46
C LEU A 182 -1.58 -24.21 3.49
N GLN A 183 -2.13 -24.85 2.46
CA GLN A 183 -3.54 -25.20 2.37
C GLN A 183 -3.85 -26.56 3.04
N GLY A 184 -5.13 -26.83 3.25
CA GLY A 184 -5.61 -28.13 3.72
C GLY A 184 -5.52 -28.34 5.24
N LEU A 185 -5.30 -27.27 6.02
CA LEU A 185 -5.49 -27.30 7.47
C LEU A 185 -6.97 -27.07 7.79
N THR A 186 -7.73 -28.15 7.93
CA THR A 186 -9.20 -28.08 8.10
C THR A 186 -9.65 -27.70 9.50
N GLN A 187 -8.74 -27.62 10.46
CA GLN A 187 -9.06 -27.21 11.83
C GLN A 187 -9.25 -25.69 11.97
N TYR A 188 -8.87 -24.91 10.96
CA TYR A 188 -8.95 -23.45 10.98
C TYR A 188 -9.75 -22.97 9.77
N ASP A 189 -10.68 -22.06 10.00
CA ASP A 189 -11.54 -21.42 9.00
C ASP A 189 -11.11 -19.98 8.67
N SER A 190 -10.18 -19.43 9.45
CA SER A 190 -9.65 -18.08 9.28
C SER A 190 -8.12 -18.04 9.42
N HIS A 191 -7.53 -17.04 8.79
CA HIS A 191 -6.13 -16.70 8.99
C HIS A 191 -5.82 -15.23 8.72
N VAL A 192 -4.73 -14.76 9.32
CA VAL A 192 -4.12 -13.46 9.02
C VAL A 192 -2.74 -13.71 8.43
N SER A 193 -2.49 -13.18 7.24
CA SER A 193 -1.19 -13.27 6.58
C SER A 193 -0.46 -11.96 6.75
N PHE A 194 0.80 -11.99 7.17
CA PHE A 194 1.69 -10.84 7.14
C PHE A 194 2.63 -10.99 5.95
N LEU A 195 2.44 -10.11 4.97
CA LEU A 195 3.04 -10.23 3.65
C LEU A 195 3.88 -9.00 3.34
N ASN A 196 4.92 -9.20 2.53
CA ASN A 196 5.74 -8.11 2.04
C ASN A 196 4.99 -7.26 0.98
N PRO A 197 5.48 -6.05 0.67
CA PRO A 197 4.81 -5.13 -0.25
C PRO A 197 4.64 -5.67 -1.67
N ILE A 198 5.55 -6.54 -2.13
CA ILE A 198 5.48 -7.15 -3.47
C ILE A 198 4.21 -8.01 -3.59
N LEU A 199 3.90 -8.78 -2.55
CA LEU A 199 2.70 -9.62 -2.50
C LEU A 199 1.41 -8.82 -2.28
N LEU A 200 1.52 -7.62 -1.68
CA LEU A 200 0.39 -6.76 -1.36
C LEU A 200 0.10 -5.68 -2.42
N LYS A 201 0.84 -5.65 -3.52
CA LYS A 201 0.68 -4.61 -4.56
C LYS A 201 -0.75 -4.53 -5.13
N GLU A 202 -1.40 -5.68 -5.33
CA GLU A 202 -2.78 -5.71 -5.83
C GLU A 202 -3.80 -5.25 -4.77
N GLU A 203 -3.54 -5.51 -3.50
CA GLU A 203 -4.37 -5.02 -2.41
C GLU A 203 -4.24 -3.50 -2.26
N PHE A 204 -3.01 -2.98 -2.32
CA PHE A 204 -2.75 -1.54 -2.35
C PHE A 204 -3.47 -0.87 -3.53
N TYR A 205 -3.34 -1.41 -4.74
CA TYR A 205 -4.05 -0.94 -5.92
C TYR A 205 -5.57 -0.92 -5.72
N LYS A 206 -6.16 -2.03 -5.21
CA LYS A 206 -7.60 -2.13 -4.96
C LYS A 206 -8.09 -1.12 -3.92
N ASN A 207 -7.34 -0.89 -2.86
CA ASN A 207 -7.70 0.11 -1.85
C ASN A 207 -7.80 1.51 -2.47
N VAL A 208 -6.88 1.88 -3.37
CA VAL A 208 -6.95 3.17 -4.08
C VAL A 208 -8.14 3.22 -5.05
N VAL A 209 -8.37 2.15 -5.82
CA VAL A 209 -9.51 2.06 -6.75
C VAL A 209 -10.85 2.19 -6.02
N ASN A 210 -10.98 1.57 -4.85
CA ASN A 210 -12.20 1.59 -4.04
C ASN A 210 -12.37 2.86 -3.18
N GLY A 211 -11.38 3.77 -3.19
CA GLY A 211 -11.42 4.99 -2.38
C GLY A 211 -11.08 4.79 -0.90
N ASN A 212 -10.53 3.63 -0.52
CA ASN A 212 -10.04 3.34 0.83
C ASN A 212 -8.67 4.02 1.06
N PHE A 213 -8.63 5.34 0.97
CA PHE A 213 -7.39 6.11 0.98
C PHE A 213 -6.63 6.06 2.32
N GLU A 214 -7.33 5.84 3.42
CA GLU A 214 -6.72 5.65 4.76
C GLU A 214 -5.80 4.42 4.76
N LEU A 215 -6.35 3.24 4.43
CA LEU A 215 -5.56 2.01 4.30
C LEU A 215 -4.48 2.13 3.23
N ALA A 216 -4.79 2.73 2.07
CA ALA A 216 -3.81 2.91 1.02
C ALA A 216 -2.62 3.79 1.47
N THR A 217 -2.88 4.83 2.26
CA THR A 217 -1.83 5.70 2.81
C THR A 217 -0.98 4.95 3.83
N GLU A 218 -1.58 4.18 4.74
CA GLU A 218 -0.82 3.34 5.68
C GLU A 218 0.08 2.34 4.94
N MET A 219 -0.45 1.66 3.93
CA MET A 219 0.32 0.73 3.10
C MET A 219 1.49 1.44 2.41
N ALA A 220 1.25 2.59 1.78
CA ALA A 220 2.30 3.36 1.11
C ALA A 220 3.42 3.79 2.07
N ILE A 221 3.08 4.24 3.28
CA ILE A 221 4.07 4.60 4.30
C ILE A 221 4.95 3.40 4.65
N VAL A 222 4.36 2.26 4.95
CA VAL A 222 5.11 1.05 5.30
C VAL A 222 5.93 0.51 4.13
N PHE A 223 5.43 0.65 2.90
CA PHE A 223 6.17 0.27 1.70
C PHE A 223 7.40 1.17 1.52
N ALA A 224 7.25 2.48 1.67
CA ALA A 224 8.34 3.45 1.54
C ALA A 224 9.41 3.26 2.62
N ASP A 225 9.01 3.16 3.89
CA ASP A 225 9.91 2.90 5.02
C ASP A 225 10.64 1.55 4.87
N GLY A 226 9.97 0.59 4.24
CA GLY A 226 10.53 -0.71 3.88
C GLY A 226 11.44 -0.72 2.67
N GLY A 227 11.69 0.41 2.01
CA GLY A 227 12.50 0.49 0.79
C GLY A 227 11.83 -0.12 -0.45
N PHE A 228 10.50 -0.24 -0.47
CA PHE A 228 9.70 -0.75 -1.58
C PHE A 228 9.04 0.38 -2.41
N SER A 229 9.71 1.53 -2.51
CA SER A 229 9.23 2.69 -3.29
C SER A 229 8.92 2.37 -4.75
N ASP A 230 9.61 1.39 -5.35
CA ASP A 230 9.35 0.98 -6.73
C ASP A 230 7.99 0.30 -6.90
N VAL A 231 7.49 -0.41 -5.88
CA VAL A 231 6.12 -0.97 -5.87
C VAL A 231 5.08 0.16 -5.88
N ILE A 232 5.34 1.24 -5.14
CA ILE A 232 4.49 2.43 -5.14
C ILE A 232 4.50 3.08 -6.52
N LYS A 233 5.67 3.29 -7.13
CA LYS A 233 5.82 3.87 -8.48
C LYS A 233 5.09 3.05 -9.56
N GLU A 234 5.26 1.73 -9.56
CA GLU A 234 4.55 0.82 -10.49
C GLU A 234 3.03 0.98 -10.32
N THR A 235 2.56 0.99 -9.07
CA THR A 235 1.14 1.11 -8.77
C THR A 235 0.59 2.49 -9.15
N VAL A 236 1.30 3.58 -8.85
CA VAL A 236 0.94 4.96 -9.25
C VAL A 236 0.85 5.07 -10.76
N THR A 237 1.81 4.51 -11.50
CA THR A 237 1.80 4.48 -12.97
C THR A 237 0.54 3.80 -13.49
N ARG A 238 0.19 2.62 -12.95
CA ARG A 238 -1.04 1.90 -13.30
C ARG A 238 -2.32 2.67 -12.92
N LEU A 239 -2.32 3.38 -11.80
CA LEU A 239 -3.47 4.16 -11.33
C LEU A 239 -3.72 5.41 -12.18
N ILE A 240 -2.67 6.04 -12.71
CA ILE A 240 -2.80 7.16 -13.65
C ILE A 240 -3.65 6.75 -14.86
N ASP A 241 -3.44 5.55 -15.40
CA ASP A 241 -4.17 5.07 -16.58
C ASP A 241 -5.59 4.58 -16.26
N SER A 242 -5.80 3.98 -15.08
CA SER A 242 -7.05 3.28 -14.77
C SER A 242 -8.05 4.08 -13.93
N VAL A 243 -7.58 4.88 -12.97
CA VAL A 243 -8.41 5.66 -12.04
C VAL A 243 -7.75 7.02 -11.72
N PRO A 244 -7.56 7.90 -12.73
CA PRO A 244 -6.74 9.10 -12.63
C PRO A 244 -7.16 10.07 -11.50
N ARG A 245 -8.46 10.13 -11.18
CA ARG A 245 -8.93 10.98 -10.06
C ARG A 245 -8.53 10.42 -8.69
N ASN A 246 -8.54 9.09 -8.53
CA ASN A 246 -8.22 8.46 -7.25
C ASN A 246 -6.71 8.56 -6.97
N VAL A 247 -5.85 8.55 -7.99
CA VAL A 247 -4.40 8.79 -7.76
C VAL A 247 -4.14 10.23 -7.29
N MET A 248 -4.91 11.22 -7.75
CA MET A 248 -4.85 12.58 -7.19
C MET A 248 -5.29 12.59 -5.72
N SER A 249 -6.36 11.87 -5.36
CA SER A 249 -6.83 11.77 -3.98
C SER A 249 -5.82 11.05 -3.07
N LEU A 250 -5.16 10.00 -3.54
CA LEU A 250 -4.08 9.33 -2.82
C LEU A 250 -2.93 10.30 -2.55
N ALA A 251 -2.47 11.03 -3.57
CA ALA A 251 -1.40 12.00 -3.42
C ALA A 251 -1.76 13.12 -2.44
N TYR A 252 -3.02 13.60 -2.45
CA TYR A 252 -3.53 14.56 -1.47
C TYR A 252 -3.42 14.02 -0.04
N GLN A 253 -3.87 12.78 0.18
CA GLN A 253 -3.87 12.16 1.52
C GLN A 253 -2.45 11.93 2.04
N LEU A 254 -1.53 11.48 1.19
CA LEU A 254 -0.11 11.36 1.54
C LEU A 254 0.50 12.72 1.88
N TRP A 255 0.24 13.74 1.06
CA TRP A 255 0.81 15.07 1.24
C TRP A 255 0.35 15.74 2.54
N HIS A 256 -0.97 15.79 2.77
CA HIS A 256 -1.53 16.44 3.94
C HIS A 256 -1.56 15.53 5.19
N GLY A 257 -1.29 14.24 5.04
CA GLY A 257 -1.07 13.28 6.12
C GLY A 257 0.37 13.26 6.66
N GLY A 258 1.27 14.10 6.15
CA GLY A 258 2.66 14.20 6.62
C GLY A 258 3.63 13.21 5.96
N ALA A 259 3.23 12.56 4.86
CA ALA A 259 4.04 11.64 4.07
C ALA A 259 4.35 12.23 2.67
N ASP A 260 4.61 13.54 2.60
CA ASP A 260 4.88 14.26 1.35
C ASP A 260 6.15 13.76 0.63
N ASN A 261 7.12 13.24 1.39
CA ASN A 261 8.30 12.56 0.85
C ASN A 261 7.95 11.41 -0.11
N ILE A 262 6.83 10.71 0.12
CA ILE A 262 6.37 9.62 -0.76
C ILE A 262 5.89 10.21 -2.09
N VAL A 263 5.17 11.33 -2.06
CA VAL A 263 4.75 12.04 -3.28
C VAL A 263 5.96 12.49 -4.08
N ARG A 264 6.95 13.12 -3.44
CA ARG A 264 8.18 13.59 -4.11
C ARG A 264 8.99 12.48 -4.76
N ASN A 265 9.03 11.30 -4.13
CA ASN A 265 9.90 10.19 -4.57
C ASN A 265 9.21 9.16 -5.46
N CYS A 266 7.88 9.02 -5.37
CA CYS A 266 7.14 7.93 -6.01
C CYS A 266 6.10 8.40 -7.03
N PHE A 267 5.79 9.69 -7.10
CA PHE A 267 4.85 10.26 -8.06
C PHE A 267 5.60 11.11 -9.10
N PRO A 268 5.02 11.32 -10.29
CA PRO A 268 5.56 12.28 -11.25
C PRO A 268 5.68 13.69 -10.66
N SER A 269 6.73 14.42 -11.00
CA SER A 269 7.07 15.71 -10.38
C SER A 269 5.96 16.78 -10.39
N PRO A 270 5.02 16.85 -11.36
CA PRO A 270 3.93 17.83 -11.28
C PRO A 270 2.99 17.63 -10.09
N PHE A 271 2.92 16.43 -9.50
CA PHE A 271 2.12 16.20 -8.29
C PHE A 271 2.66 17.01 -7.11
N GLU A 272 3.98 17.03 -6.92
CA GLU A 272 4.65 17.85 -5.89
C GLU A 272 4.32 19.33 -6.09
N LEU A 273 4.45 19.85 -7.31
CA LEU A 273 4.17 21.25 -7.62
C LEU A 273 2.72 21.64 -7.27
N ILE A 274 1.77 20.74 -7.58
CA ILE A 274 0.35 20.93 -7.31
C ILE A 274 0.10 20.98 -5.80
N PHE A 275 0.54 19.98 -5.04
CA PHE A 275 0.19 19.87 -3.62
C PHE A 275 1.03 20.80 -2.71
N ASN A 276 2.23 21.20 -3.15
CA ASN A 276 3.01 22.22 -2.47
C ASN A 276 2.41 23.64 -2.65
N GLY A 277 1.49 23.82 -3.60
CA GLY A 277 0.94 25.13 -3.95
C GLY A 277 1.97 26.04 -4.62
N ASP A 278 2.90 25.43 -5.37
CA ASP A 278 3.94 26.16 -6.09
C ASP A 278 3.36 27.02 -7.20
N ASN A 279 4.11 28.05 -7.58
CA ASN A 279 3.82 28.79 -8.79
C ASN A 279 4.15 27.90 -10.00
N VAL A 280 3.15 27.68 -10.86
CA VAL A 280 3.22 26.83 -12.05
C VAL A 280 2.80 27.57 -13.31
N LYS A 281 3.27 27.06 -14.45
CA LYS A 281 2.72 27.33 -15.78
C LYS A 281 1.78 26.18 -16.15
N ILE A 282 0.63 26.53 -16.72
CA ILE A 282 -0.35 25.56 -17.25
C ILE A 282 -0.36 25.73 -18.77
N ILE A 283 0.21 24.78 -19.51
CA ILE A 283 0.54 24.93 -20.92
C ILE A 283 -0.25 23.92 -21.75
N ASN A 284 -0.99 24.39 -22.75
CA ASN A 284 -1.66 23.48 -23.67
C ASN A 284 -0.62 22.74 -24.52
N LYS A 285 -0.63 21.40 -24.52
CA LYS A 285 0.38 20.59 -25.23
C LYS A 285 0.29 20.72 -26.75
N GLY A 286 -0.91 20.89 -27.31
CA GLY A 286 -1.14 20.93 -28.75
C GLY A 286 -0.65 22.23 -29.39
N TYR A 287 -0.89 23.37 -28.72
CA TYR A 287 -0.49 24.69 -29.22
C TYR A 287 0.76 25.27 -28.56
N LEU A 288 1.24 24.65 -27.49
CA LEU A 288 2.36 25.14 -26.65
C LEU A 288 2.09 26.53 -26.05
N GLN A 289 0.83 26.88 -25.85
CA GLN A 289 0.42 28.18 -25.33
C GLN A 289 0.12 28.09 -23.82
N PRO A 290 0.80 28.89 -22.98
CA PRO A 290 0.52 28.96 -21.55
C PRO A 290 -0.79 29.72 -21.28
N LEU A 291 -1.48 29.30 -20.24
CA LEU A 291 -2.71 29.93 -19.78
C LEU A 291 -2.42 31.32 -19.18
N LYS A 292 -3.27 32.30 -19.50
CA LYS A 292 -3.28 33.64 -18.91
C LYS A 292 -4.71 34.17 -18.73
N LEU A 293 -4.83 35.25 -17.97
CA LEU A 293 -6.03 36.09 -17.95
C LEU A 293 -5.79 37.38 -18.73
N ASP A 294 -6.86 37.91 -19.31
CA ASP A 294 -6.87 39.19 -20.03
C ASP A 294 -6.62 40.38 -19.08
N VAL A 295 -6.08 41.47 -19.62
CA VAL A 295 -5.85 42.74 -18.92
C VAL A 295 -7.14 43.54 -18.73
N ASN A 296 -8.19 43.25 -19.50
CA ASN A 296 -9.48 43.93 -19.38
C ASN A 296 -10.45 43.17 -18.48
N LEU A 297 -11.31 43.95 -17.81
CA LEU A 297 -12.43 43.44 -17.02
C LEU A 297 -13.72 43.54 -17.83
N ASP A 298 -14.62 42.58 -17.63
CA ASP A 298 -15.99 42.68 -18.12
C ASP A 298 -16.89 43.49 -17.15
N SER A 299 -18.19 43.54 -17.42
CA SER A 299 -19.17 44.21 -16.56
C SER A 299 -19.34 43.58 -15.17
N TYR A 300 -18.93 42.33 -15.00
CA TYR A 300 -18.97 41.58 -13.74
C TYR A 300 -17.63 41.65 -12.98
N LYS A 301 -16.65 42.38 -13.50
CA LYS A 301 -15.27 42.45 -12.98
C LYS A 301 -14.53 41.11 -13.06
N ASP A 302 -14.89 40.29 -14.04
CA ASP A 302 -14.19 39.07 -14.41
C ASP A 302 -13.22 39.34 -15.58
N ARG A 303 -12.21 38.47 -15.73
CA ARG A 303 -11.22 38.53 -16.81
C ARG A 303 -11.36 37.32 -17.72
N LEU A 304 -11.37 37.50 -19.02
CA LEU A 304 -11.43 36.39 -19.97
C LEU A 304 -10.12 35.59 -19.94
N ALA A 305 -10.19 34.26 -20.06
CA ALA A 305 -9.02 33.39 -20.04
C ALA A 305 -8.57 32.99 -21.45
N TRP A 306 -7.24 32.94 -21.66
CA TRP A 306 -6.63 32.76 -22.97
C TRP A 306 -5.39 31.87 -22.91
N GLY A 307 -5.05 31.22 -24.02
CA GLY A 307 -3.70 30.72 -24.30
C GLY A 307 -2.86 31.82 -24.95
N ASP A 308 -1.74 32.15 -24.34
CA ASP A 308 -0.80 33.17 -24.81
C ASP A 308 0.01 32.70 -26.02
N ASN A 309 0.19 33.55 -27.03
CA ASN A 309 1.00 33.24 -28.22
C ASN A 309 2.52 33.19 -28.00
N ILE A 310 2.99 33.28 -26.76
CA ILE A 310 4.41 33.32 -26.36
C ILE A 310 5.04 34.65 -26.77
N CYS A 311 4.89 35.67 -25.93
CA CYS A 311 5.75 36.86 -25.99
C CYS A 311 6.63 37.08 -24.75
N GLU A 312 6.25 36.60 -23.56
CA GLU A 312 7.05 36.80 -22.34
C GLU A 312 6.97 35.58 -21.42
N CYS A 313 7.96 34.68 -21.52
CA CYS A 313 7.98 33.43 -20.76
C CYS A 313 7.98 33.62 -19.24
N ASP A 314 8.36 34.80 -18.73
CA ASP A 314 8.48 35.08 -17.29
C ASP A 314 7.45 36.09 -16.79
N SER A 315 6.42 36.40 -17.58
CA SER A 315 5.34 37.28 -17.13
C SER A 315 4.57 36.64 -15.98
N THR A 316 4.36 37.39 -14.90
CA THR A 316 3.55 36.99 -13.74
C THR A 316 2.11 36.63 -14.13
N ARG A 317 1.64 37.10 -15.29
CA ARG A 317 0.34 36.73 -15.89
C ARG A 317 0.21 35.25 -16.24
N LEU A 318 1.34 34.57 -16.46
CA LEU A 318 1.41 33.13 -16.74
C LEU A 318 1.57 32.29 -15.46
N SER A 319 1.64 32.94 -14.30
CA SER A 319 1.87 32.30 -13.01
C SER A 319 0.55 31.92 -12.34
N TRP A 320 0.40 30.63 -12.08
CA TRP A 320 -0.79 30.05 -11.44
C TRP A 320 -0.41 29.26 -10.19
N LYS A 321 -1.36 29.08 -9.29
CA LYS A 321 -1.33 28.05 -8.25
C LYS A 321 -2.51 27.12 -8.41
N ILE A 322 -2.31 25.85 -8.09
CA ILE A 322 -3.37 24.85 -8.07
C ILE A 322 -3.62 24.52 -6.61
N LEU A 323 -4.82 24.83 -6.12
CA LEU A 323 -5.15 24.74 -4.71
C LEU A 323 -6.11 23.56 -4.49
N PRO A 324 -5.70 22.51 -3.74
CA PRO A 324 -6.55 21.36 -3.52
C PRO A 324 -7.70 21.68 -2.55
N VAL A 325 -8.84 21.01 -2.77
CA VAL A 325 -10.07 21.08 -1.97
C VAL A 325 -10.58 19.66 -1.78
N TRP A 326 -10.58 19.17 -0.54
CA TRP A 326 -11.09 17.85 -0.20
C TRP A 326 -12.56 17.89 0.18
N GLU A 327 -13.39 17.21 -0.60
CA GLU A 327 -14.83 17.11 -0.36
C GLU A 327 -15.37 15.75 -0.82
N ASN A 328 -16.34 15.19 -0.09
CA ASN A 328 -17.04 13.95 -0.48
C ASN A 328 -16.10 12.77 -0.80
N GLY A 329 -15.01 12.63 -0.04
CA GLY A 329 -14.05 11.53 -0.20
C GLY A 329 -13.12 11.64 -1.41
N GLY A 330 -13.01 12.80 -2.05
CA GLY A 330 -12.05 13.01 -3.13
C GLY A 330 -11.52 14.44 -3.21
N VAL A 331 -10.42 14.61 -3.94
CA VAL A 331 -9.82 15.93 -4.16
C VAL A 331 -10.34 16.58 -5.44
N THR A 332 -10.63 17.87 -5.35
CA THR A 332 -10.86 18.79 -6.46
C THR A 332 -9.89 19.96 -6.32
N PHE A 333 -9.81 20.83 -7.33
CA PHE A 333 -8.81 21.88 -7.37
C PHE A 333 -9.40 23.22 -7.80
N LYS A 334 -8.95 24.30 -7.16
CA LYS A 334 -9.14 25.67 -7.64
C LYS A 334 -7.87 26.12 -8.35
N ILE A 335 -8.01 26.75 -9.51
CA ILE A 335 -6.88 27.27 -10.29
C ILE A 335 -6.81 28.78 -10.11
N TYR A 336 -5.74 29.25 -9.47
CA TYR A 336 -5.59 30.62 -8.99
C TYR A 336 -4.53 31.39 -9.77
N SER A 337 -4.90 32.53 -10.34
CA SER A 337 -3.97 33.44 -11.03
C SER A 337 -3.27 34.33 -10.00
N ASN A 338 -1.94 34.29 -9.97
CA ASN A 338 -1.15 35.07 -9.02
C ASN A 338 -1.17 36.58 -9.36
N GLU A 339 -1.13 36.94 -10.63
CA GLU A 339 -1.13 38.34 -11.06
C GLU A 339 -2.39 39.08 -10.62
N TYR A 340 -3.56 38.48 -10.87
CA TYR A 340 -4.84 39.17 -10.70
C TYR A 340 -5.59 38.76 -9.44
N ASN A 341 -5.06 37.81 -8.66
CA ASN A 341 -5.71 37.24 -7.47
C ASN A 341 -7.12 36.73 -7.77
N MET A 342 -7.25 35.92 -8.83
CA MET A 342 -8.52 35.44 -9.36
C MET A 342 -8.52 33.92 -9.56
N TYR A 343 -9.70 33.32 -9.42
CA TYR A 343 -9.93 31.90 -9.63
C TYR A 343 -10.56 31.64 -10.98
N LEU A 344 -10.07 30.63 -11.68
CA LEU A 344 -10.61 30.19 -12.95
C LEU A 344 -12.02 29.61 -12.76
N LYS A 345 -12.97 29.94 -13.64
CA LYS A 345 -14.34 29.43 -13.64
C LYS A 345 -14.87 29.25 -15.06
N LEU A 346 -15.84 28.34 -15.21
CA LEU A 346 -16.67 28.30 -16.43
C LEU A 346 -17.87 29.26 -16.32
N ASP A 347 -18.27 29.83 -17.45
CA ASP A 347 -19.49 30.61 -17.57
C ASP A 347 -20.75 29.76 -17.29
N ALA A 348 -21.80 30.41 -16.78
CA ALA A 348 -23.13 29.83 -16.66
C ALA A 348 -23.85 29.74 -18.01
N ASN A 349 -23.48 30.59 -18.97
CA ASN A 349 -24.00 30.55 -20.32
C ASN A 349 -23.14 29.67 -21.23
N VAL A 350 -23.74 29.21 -22.33
CA VAL A 350 -23.06 28.45 -23.38
C VAL A 350 -23.11 29.22 -24.70
N ASP A 351 -22.20 28.90 -25.60
CA ASP A 351 -22.27 29.33 -26.99
C ASP A 351 -23.23 28.47 -27.84
N ASN A 352 -23.23 28.67 -29.16
CA ASN A 352 -24.11 27.97 -30.09
C ASN A 352 -23.82 26.47 -30.23
N ILE A 353 -22.66 25.98 -29.76
CA ILE A 353 -22.30 24.55 -29.75
C ILE A 353 -22.28 23.95 -28.34
N GLY A 354 -22.66 24.74 -27.34
CA GLY A 354 -22.74 24.33 -25.93
C GLY A 354 -21.44 24.52 -25.14
N ASP A 355 -20.38 25.02 -25.77
CA ASP A 355 -19.11 25.31 -25.10
C ASP A 355 -19.28 26.54 -24.17
N ARG A 356 -18.52 26.57 -23.07
CA ARG A 356 -18.58 27.63 -22.06
C ARG A 356 -17.33 28.47 -22.07
N GLN A 357 -17.46 29.78 -22.09
CA GLN A 357 -16.30 30.66 -21.92
C GLN A 357 -15.66 30.45 -20.54
N VAL A 358 -14.35 30.63 -20.47
CA VAL A 358 -13.60 30.51 -19.22
C VAL A 358 -13.15 31.87 -18.75
N TRP A 359 -13.38 32.14 -17.47
CA TRP A 359 -13.15 33.45 -16.85
C TRP A 359 -12.29 33.30 -15.60
N GLY A 360 -11.57 34.35 -15.23
CA GLY A 360 -11.01 34.54 -13.89
C GLY A 360 -11.93 35.46 -13.09
N SER A 361 -12.26 35.07 -11.85
CA SER A 361 -13.08 35.88 -10.94
C SER A 361 -12.53 35.92 -9.53
N THR A 362 -12.83 36.98 -8.78
CA THR A 362 -12.43 37.09 -7.36
C THR A 362 -13.24 36.20 -6.42
N ASN A 363 -14.47 35.83 -6.78
CA ASN A 363 -15.25 34.80 -6.06
C ASN A 363 -14.74 33.39 -6.39
N SER A 364 -14.88 32.44 -5.47
CA SER A 364 -14.62 31.00 -5.70
C SER A 364 -15.57 30.04 -4.97
N ASN A 365 -16.74 30.51 -4.54
CA ASN A 365 -17.65 29.74 -3.68
C ASN A 365 -18.64 28.86 -4.46
N GLU A 366 -18.47 28.72 -5.77
CA GLU A 366 -19.38 27.94 -6.62
C GLU A 366 -18.65 26.74 -7.21
N SER A 367 -19.35 25.63 -7.41
CA SER A 367 -18.79 24.41 -8.00
C SER A 367 -18.24 24.58 -9.43
N ARG A 368 -18.52 25.71 -10.10
CA ARG A 368 -17.94 26.05 -11.41
C ARG A 368 -16.52 26.64 -11.31
N HIS A 369 -16.01 26.90 -10.11
CA HIS A 369 -14.63 27.32 -9.83
C HIS A 369 -13.70 26.15 -9.49
N GLU A 370 -14.25 24.95 -9.41
CA GLU A 370 -13.53 23.74 -9.04
C GLU A 370 -13.38 22.81 -10.23
N TYR A 371 -12.24 22.12 -10.26
CA TYR A 371 -11.84 21.24 -11.36
C TYR A 371 -11.34 19.91 -10.82
N TYR A 372 -11.61 18.85 -11.56
CA TYR A 372 -10.86 17.61 -11.47
C TYR A 372 -9.61 17.73 -12.33
N LEU A 373 -8.50 17.22 -11.81
CA LEU A 373 -7.31 16.97 -12.60
C LEU A 373 -7.23 15.47 -12.84
N GLU A 374 -7.18 15.08 -14.11
CA GLU A 374 -6.96 13.70 -14.51
C GLU A 374 -5.59 13.57 -15.15
N PRO A 375 -4.59 13.03 -14.43
CA PRO A 375 -3.29 12.75 -15.02
C PRO A 375 -3.43 11.70 -16.12
N TYR A 376 -2.58 11.81 -17.13
CA TYR A 376 -2.43 10.84 -18.20
C TYR A 376 -0.96 10.77 -18.60
N LEU A 377 -0.38 9.58 -18.62
CA LEU A 377 1.04 9.36 -18.89
C LEU A 377 1.20 8.50 -20.14
N LYS A 378 1.89 9.03 -21.15
CA LYS A 378 2.20 8.27 -22.37
C LYS A 378 3.55 8.68 -22.93
N ASN A 379 4.40 7.70 -23.24
CA ASN A 379 5.76 7.91 -23.74
C ASN A 379 6.56 8.89 -22.85
N ASP A 380 6.50 8.70 -21.54
CA ASP A 380 7.13 9.54 -20.51
C ASP A 380 6.67 11.01 -20.48
N VAL A 381 5.60 11.34 -21.20
CA VAL A 381 4.98 12.68 -21.16
C VAL A 381 3.74 12.63 -20.29
N LEU A 382 3.83 13.25 -19.11
CA LEU A 382 2.67 13.49 -18.25
C LEU A 382 1.91 14.73 -18.70
N VAL A 383 0.61 14.56 -18.89
CA VAL A 383 -0.35 15.64 -19.13
C VAL A 383 -1.52 15.50 -18.19
N PHE A 384 -2.31 16.56 -18.06
CA PHE A 384 -3.53 16.57 -17.27
C PHE A 384 -4.71 16.98 -18.15
N PHE A 385 -5.83 16.28 -18.03
CA PHE A 385 -7.12 16.85 -18.40
C PHE A 385 -7.64 17.66 -17.23
N ILE A 386 -8.00 18.91 -17.50
CA ILE A 386 -8.57 19.83 -16.51
C ILE A 386 -10.06 19.90 -16.78
N ILE A 387 -10.88 19.34 -15.89
CA ILE A 387 -12.31 19.11 -16.12
C ILE A 387 -13.12 19.83 -15.06
N ASN A 388 -14.03 20.72 -15.46
CA ASN A 388 -14.84 21.47 -14.51
C ASN A 388 -15.78 20.57 -13.69
N LYS A 389 -15.84 20.78 -12.37
CA LYS A 389 -16.65 19.98 -11.44
C LYS A 389 -18.14 20.06 -11.73
N ARG A 390 -18.66 21.28 -11.95
CA ARG A 390 -20.09 21.53 -12.19
C ARG A 390 -20.56 21.02 -13.55
N TYR A 391 -19.86 21.37 -14.62
CA TYR A 391 -20.34 21.14 -15.98
C TYR A 391 -19.74 19.90 -16.66
N ARG A 392 -18.73 19.26 -16.05
CA ARG A 392 -18.02 18.10 -16.61
C ARG A 392 -17.38 18.38 -17.98
N GLN A 393 -17.11 19.66 -18.27
CA GLN A 393 -16.49 20.10 -19.51
C GLN A 393 -14.98 20.25 -19.32
N GLY A 394 -14.20 19.69 -20.25
CA GLY A 394 -12.74 19.81 -20.26
C GLY A 394 -12.27 21.11 -20.87
N LEU A 395 -11.17 21.66 -20.35
CA LEU A 395 -10.56 22.87 -20.87
C LEU A 395 -9.85 22.61 -22.21
N LYS A 396 -10.13 23.43 -23.22
CA LYS A 396 -9.43 23.46 -24.51
C LYS A 396 -9.20 24.90 -24.98
N LEU A 397 -8.20 25.08 -25.84
CA LEU A 397 -8.00 26.32 -26.58
C LEU A 397 -8.75 26.28 -27.92
N ASP A 398 -9.22 27.45 -28.35
CA ASP A 398 -9.82 27.64 -29.65
C ASP A 398 -8.84 27.34 -30.80
N VAL A 399 -9.35 26.81 -31.91
CA VAL A 399 -8.59 26.59 -33.14
C VAL A 399 -8.30 27.91 -33.86
N SER A 400 -9.10 28.93 -33.63
CA SER A 400 -8.84 30.28 -34.15
C SER A 400 -7.88 31.04 -33.24
N LYS A 401 -7.01 31.83 -33.86
CA LYS A 401 -6.16 32.79 -33.17
C LYS A 401 -6.77 34.18 -33.30
N ASP A 402 -6.57 35.03 -32.29
CA ASP A 402 -6.85 36.45 -32.42
C ASP A 402 -5.74 37.18 -33.20
N LYS A 403 -5.82 38.52 -33.27
CA LYS A 403 -4.81 39.35 -33.96
C LYS A 403 -3.42 39.35 -33.30
N TYR A 404 -3.32 38.95 -32.04
CA TYR A 404 -2.07 38.82 -31.29
C TYR A 404 -1.53 37.38 -31.31
N GLY A 405 -2.32 36.46 -31.87
CA GLY A 405 -2.02 35.04 -31.97
C GLY A 405 -2.51 34.22 -30.76
N ASP A 406 -3.19 34.86 -29.81
CA ASP A 406 -3.73 34.23 -28.62
C ASP A 406 -4.96 33.38 -28.99
N ARG A 407 -5.23 32.35 -28.19
CA ARG A 407 -6.39 31.47 -28.39
C ARG A 407 -7.32 31.57 -27.20
N LEU A 408 -8.62 31.71 -27.48
CA LEU A 408 -9.61 31.78 -26.41
C LEU A 408 -9.71 30.45 -25.67
N LEU A 409 -9.83 30.47 -24.34
CA LEU A 409 -10.05 29.26 -23.55
C LEU A 409 -11.55 28.95 -23.45
N TRP A 410 -11.89 27.67 -23.65
CA TRP A 410 -13.25 27.15 -23.59
C TRP A 410 -13.37 25.90 -22.71
N GLY A 411 -14.50 25.75 -22.03
CA GLY A 411 -14.99 24.48 -21.53
C GLY A 411 -15.75 23.75 -22.64
N HIS A 412 -15.28 22.57 -23.04
CA HIS A 412 -15.84 21.84 -24.16
C HIS A 412 -17.09 21.03 -23.81
N ASN A 413 -18.15 21.21 -24.59
CA ASN A 413 -19.35 20.38 -24.62
C ASN A 413 -19.13 19.07 -25.38
N GLY A 414 -18.38 18.16 -24.77
CA GLY A 414 -18.10 16.85 -25.34
C GLY A 414 -17.11 16.05 -24.51
N SER A 415 -16.80 14.85 -24.99
CA SER A 415 -15.85 13.94 -24.31
C SER A 415 -14.42 14.37 -24.54
N VAL A 416 -13.68 14.62 -23.45
CA VAL A 416 -12.23 14.90 -23.51
C VAL A 416 -11.41 13.72 -24.05
N TYR A 417 -11.92 12.49 -23.91
CA TYR A 417 -11.22 11.27 -24.29
C TYR A 417 -11.29 10.98 -25.80
N ASN A 418 -12.31 11.49 -26.50
CA ASN A 418 -12.46 11.29 -27.94
C ASN A 418 -11.56 12.23 -28.76
N GLU A 419 -11.11 13.32 -28.15
CA GLU A 419 -10.33 14.37 -28.80
C GLU A 419 -9.03 14.64 -28.03
N TYR A 420 -8.42 13.56 -27.53
CA TYR A 420 -7.24 13.53 -26.66
C TYR A 420 -6.24 14.66 -26.93
N GLU A 421 -5.80 14.83 -28.18
CA GLU A 421 -4.75 15.78 -28.55
C GLU A 421 -5.04 17.24 -28.12
N ARG A 422 -6.32 17.63 -28.06
CA ARG A 422 -6.79 19.00 -27.75
C ARG A 422 -6.83 19.35 -26.27
N PHE A 423 -7.02 18.36 -25.40
CA PHE A 423 -7.34 18.55 -23.97
C PHE A 423 -6.14 18.43 -23.03
N ARG A 424 -4.94 18.23 -23.57
CA ARG A 424 -3.73 17.96 -22.79
C ARG A 424 -3.09 19.23 -22.28
N TRP A 425 -2.93 19.30 -20.96
CA TRP A 425 -2.23 20.39 -20.29
C TRP A 425 -0.98 19.89 -19.58
N ILE A 426 0.15 20.53 -19.83
CA ILE A 426 1.38 20.34 -19.05
C ILE A 426 1.31 21.29 -17.87
N ILE A 427 1.58 20.77 -16.67
CA ILE A 427 1.81 21.58 -15.48
C ILE A 427 3.31 21.52 -15.20
N SER A 428 3.97 22.67 -15.26
CA SER A 428 5.42 22.79 -15.02
C SER A 428 5.70 23.90 -14.03
N LYS A 429 6.88 23.89 -13.42
CA LYS A 429 7.35 24.99 -12.59
C LYS A 429 7.30 26.31 -13.39
N PHE A 430 6.82 27.38 -12.74
CA PHE A 430 6.81 28.72 -13.33
C PHE A 430 8.23 29.22 -13.57
#